data_AF-A0A4R1B7Y8-F1
#
_entry.id   AF-A0A4R1B7Y8-F1
#
_cell.length_a   1.000
_cell.length_b   1.000
_cell.length_c   1.000
_cell.angle_alpha   90.00
_cell.angle_beta   90.00
_cell.angle_gamma   90.00
#
_symmetry.space_group_name_H-M   'P 1'
#
loop_
_entity.id
_entity.type
_entity.pdbx_description
1 polymer ?
#
loop_
_entity_poly.entity_id
_entity_poly.type
_entity_poly.pdbx_seq_one_letter_code
_entity_poly.pdbx_strand_id
1 'polypeptide(L)'
;MYHRAGILLIVLGLALAGCASQRPSVLRDLDRNPPGTLRLMQVRAIADKDALAADDAYARLIRSSFQFISPFWKADEERQGIFAELHGAGLSDADLAQGAVAIGNVYCCGGPYEFIYRVFAYLPATVEVHEYDTVEVRLGREPGKAGAAEANRVTRRVHRYKQPPYNCAWQPDNPQYWTRILYCDGLKEDGWALYRPLWREYGHTWRKLPPGPGAHQPEP
;
A
#
# COMPACT_ATOMS: atom_id res chain seq x y z
N MET A 1 -15.37 28.81 -43.72
CA MET A 1 -16.15 28.40 -42.54
C MET A 1 -15.76 27.04 -41.94
N TYR A 2 -14.62 26.41 -42.32
CA TYR A 2 -14.23 25.07 -41.85
C TYR A 2 -13.15 25.02 -40.74
N HIS A 3 -12.62 26.15 -40.26
CA HIS A 3 -11.52 26.15 -39.28
C HIS A 3 -11.92 26.08 -37.80
N ARG A 4 -13.19 26.30 -37.45
CA ARG A 4 -13.63 26.28 -36.04
C ARG A 4 -13.98 24.88 -35.52
N ALA A 5 -14.33 23.94 -36.41
CA ALA A 5 -14.69 22.58 -36.01
C ALA A 5 -13.46 21.70 -35.67
N GLY A 6 -12.32 21.92 -36.33
CA GLY A 6 -11.10 21.13 -36.10
C GLY A 6 -10.45 21.38 -34.73
N ILE A 7 -10.51 22.62 -34.23
CA ILE A 7 -9.92 23.00 -32.93
C ILE A 7 -10.70 22.37 -31.76
N LEU A 8 -12.02 22.25 -31.88
CA LEU A 8 -12.87 21.67 -30.83
C LEU A 8 -12.59 20.17 -30.61
N LEU A 9 -12.29 19.42 -31.68
CA LEU A 9 -11.95 17.99 -31.60
C LEU A 9 -10.57 17.73 -30.98
N ILE A 10 -9.59 18.61 -31.22
CA ILE A 10 -8.24 18.48 -30.65
C ILE A 10 -8.26 18.80 -29.14
N VAL A 11 -9.03 19.82 -28.71
CA VAL A 11 -9.17 20.16 -27.29
C VAL A 11 -9.94 19.07 -26.53
N LEU A 12 -10.95 18.45 -27.14
CA LEU A 12 -11.68 17.33 -26.53
C LEU A 12 -10.83 16.05 -26.42
N GLY A 13 -9.96 15.78 -27.41
CA GLY A 13 -9.01 14.65 -27.37
C GLY A 13 -7.96 14.79 -26.27
N LEU A 14 -7.49 16.01 -25.99
CA LEU A 14 -6.52 16.28 -24.92
C LEU A 14 -7.15 16.22 -23.52
N ALA A 15 -8.44 16.57 -23.37
CA ALA A 15 -9.15 16.45 -22.10
C ALA A 15 -9.44 15.00 -21.69
N LEU A 16 -9.56 14.07 -22.65
CA LEU A 16 -9.82 12.65 -22.39
C LEU A 16 -8.55 11.82 -22.16
N ALA A 17 -7.37 12.32 -22.55
CA ALA A 17 -6.10 11.61 -22.38
C ALA A 17 -5.50 11.71 -20.96
N GLY A 18 -6.09 12.53 -20.07
CA GLY A 18 -5.51 12.86 -18.77
C GLY A 18 -5.84 11.91 -17.60
N CYS A 19 -6.78 10.98 -17.76
CA CYS A 19 -7.07 10.00 -16.72
C CYS A 19 -6.15 8.77 -16.86
N ALA A 20 -4.84 8.98 -16.74
CA ALA A 20 -3.93 7.88 -16.49
C ALA A 20 -4.29 7.30 -15.12
N SER A 21 -5.02 6.19 -15.13
CA SER A 21 -5.32 5.41 -13.93
C SER A 21 -4.00 5.15 -13.22
N GLN A 22 -3.84 5.73 -12.03
CA GLN A 22 -2.68 5.44 -11.20
C GLN A 22 -2.66 3.94 -10.93
N ARG A 23 -1.69 3.25 -11.53
CA ARG A 23 -1.54 1.82 -11.35
C ARG A 23 -1.14 1.54 -9.89
N PRO A 24 -1.88 0.67 -9.20
CA PRO A 24 -1.48 0.13 -7.91
C PRO A 24 -0.13 -0.56 -8.04
N SER A 25 0.75 -0.39 -7.06
CA SER A 25 2.13 -0.84 -7.15
C SER A 25 2.63 -1.34 -5.78
N VAL A 26 3.39 -2.44 -5.78
CA VAL A 26 4.13 -2.96 -4.61
C VAL A 26 5.43 -2.19 -4.37
N LEU A 27 5.81 -1.29 -5.28
CA LEU A 27 7.05 -0.50 -5.25
C LEU A 27 6.81 0.97 -4.89
N ARG A 28 5.58 1.47 -5.10
CA ARG A 28 5.28 2.89 -4.99
C ARG A 28 4.74 3.27 -3.62
N ASP A 29 5.37 4.25 -2.99
CA ASP A 29 4.76 5.03 -1.91
C ASP A 29 4.29 6.39 -2.45
N LEU A 30 3.03 6.71 -2.21
CA LEU A 30 2.43 7.99 -2.62
C LEU A 30 3.05 9.19 -1.90
N ASP A 31 3.68 8.97 -0.74
CA ASP A 31 4.15 10.05 0.14
C ASP A 31 5.63 10.42 -0.05
N ARG A 32 6.30 9.88 -1.08
CA ARG A 32 7.74 10.07 -1.36
C ARG A 32 8.64 9.74 -0.15
N ASN A 33 8.27 8.75 0.67
CA ASN A 33 9.16 8.34 1.76
C ASN A 33 10.41 7.65 1.18
N PRO A 34 11.57 7.80 1.85
CA PRO A 34 12.78 7.13 1.41
C PRO A 34 12.61 5.59 1.55
N PRO A 35 13.24 4.80 0.66
CA PRO A 35 13.30 3.35 0.81
C PRO A 35 13.77 2.94 2.22
N GLY A 36 13.25 1.81 2.71
CA GLY A 36 13.56 1.31 4.05
C GLY A 36 12.78 2.00 5.18
N THR A 37 11.99 3.04 4.89
CA THR A 37 11.04 3.60 5.86
C THR A 37 10.06 2.52 6.31
N LEU A 38 9.78 2.45 7.61
CA LEU A 38 8.75 1.57 8.16
C LEU A 38 7.43 2.34 8.25
N ARG A 39 6.33 1.70 7.84
CA ARG A 39 4.95 2.18 7.95
C ARG A 39 4.11 1.18 8.75
N LEU A 40 3.05 1.65 9.39
CA LEU A 40 2.01 0.78 9.93
C LEU A 40 0.92 0.59 8.89
N MET A 41 0.54 -0.65 8.66
CA MET A 41 -0.53 -1.02 7.74
C MET A 41 -1.53 -1.90 8.48
N GLN A 42 -2.83 -1.59 8.38
CA GLN A 42 -3.86 -2.57 8.73
C GLN A 42 -4.06 -3.50 7.54
N VAL A 43 -3.90 -4.80 7.78
CA VAL A 43 -4.14 -5.84 6.77
C VAL A 43 -5.63 -5.92 6.50
N ARG A 44 -6.02 -5.90 5.22
CA ARG A 44 -7.41 -6.00 4.77
C ARG A 44 -7.67 -7.31 4.05
N ALA A 45 -6.64 -7.84 3.40
CA ALA A 45 -6.66 -9.11 2.71
C ALA A 45 -5.26 -9.73 2.71
N ILE A 46 -5.22 -11.05 2.57
CA ILE A 46 -4.00 -11.81 2.31
C ILE A 46 -4.26 -12.67 1.08
N ALA A 47 -3.37 -12.57 0.10
CA ALA A 47 -3.45 -13.33 -1.14
C ALA A 47 -2.23 -14.24 -1.26
N ASP A 48 -2.43 -15.55 -1.25
CA ASP A 48 -1.40 -16.50 -1.67
C ASP A 48 -1.23 -16.49 -3.20
N LYS A 49 -0.27 -17.27 -3.70
CA LYS A 49 0.02 -17.37 -5.14
C LYS A 49 -1.22 -17.75 -5.96
N ASP A 50 -2.03 -18.67 -5.47
CA ASP A 50 -3.19 -19.19 -6.21
C ASP A 50 -4.33 -18.16 -6.25
N ALA A 51 -4.59 -17.50 -5.12
CA ALA A 51 -5.54 -16.39 -5.04
C ALA A 51 -5.10 -15.19 -5.89
N LEU A 52 -3.79 -14.93 -5.97
CA LEU A 52 -3.24 -13.93 -6.88
C LEU A 52 -3.35 -14.38 -8.33
N ALA A 53 -3.24 -15.65 -8.67
CA ALA A 53 -3.23 -16.12 -10.06
C ALA A 53 -4.62 -16.19 -10.69
N ALA A 54 -5.68 -16.41 -9.90
CA ALA A 54 -7.05 -16.56 -10.40
C ALA A 54 -7.80 -15.21 -10.46
N ASP A 55 -8.19 -14.77 -11.66
CA ASP A 55 -8.85 -13.48 -11.89
C ASP A 55 -10.08 -13.27 -11.00
N ASP A 56 -10.96 -14.27 -10.92
CA ASP A 56 -12.16 -14.21 -10.08
C ASP A 56 -11.84 -14.16 -8.58
N ALA A 57 -10.79 -14.86 -8.14
CA ALA A 57 -10.39 -14.88 -6.74
C ALA A 57 -9.80 -13.53 -6.32
N TYR A 58 -8.88 -12.99 -7.13
CA TYR A 58 -8.32 -11.67 -6.94
C TYR A 58 -9.41 -10.59 -6.98
N ALA A 59 -10.33 -10.67 -7.94
CA ALA A 59 -11.45 -9.73 -8.05
C ALA A 59 -12.33 -9.72 -6.81
N ARG A 60 -12.68 -10.91 -6.29
CA ARG A 60 -13.45 -11.06 -5.05
C ARG A 60 -12.70 -10.52 -3.84
N LEU A 61 -11.41 -10.83 -3.73
CA LEU A 61 -10.55 -10.40 -2.62
C LEU A 61 -10.51 -8.87 -2.52
N ILE A 62 -10.27 -8.18 -3.63
CA ILE A 62 -10.22 -6.71 -3.63
C ILE A 62 -11.62 -6.14 -3.32
N ARG A 63 -12.69 -6.70 -3.88
CA ARG A 63 -14.08 -6.24 -3.62
C ARG A 63 -14.50 -6.42 -2.16
N SER A 64 -14.13 -7.52 -1.51
CA SER A 64 -14.47 -7.76 -0.11
C SER A 64 -13.65 -6.86 0.84
N SER A 65 -12.43 -6.54 0.44
CA SER A 65 -11.49 -5.78 1.26
C SER A 65 -11.72 -4.27 1.19
N PHE A 66 -12.19 -3.78 0.04
CA PHE A 66 -12.32 -2.37 -0.29
C PHE A 66 -13.74 -2.04 -0.74
N GLN A 67 -14.40 -1.14 -0.01
CA GLN A 67 -15.82 -0.82 -0.20
C GLN A 67 -16.15 -0.17 -1.56
N PHE A 68 -15.15 0.44 -2.21
CA PHE A 68 -15.30 1.05 -3.52
C PHE A 68 -14.20 0.57 -4.48
N ILE A 69 -14.64 0.17 -5.66
CA ILE A 69 -13.78 -0.14 -6.80
C ILE A 69 -14.39 0.53 -8.02
N SER A 70 -13.55 1.21 -8.81
CA SER A 70 -13.98 1.85 -10.05
C SER A 70 -14.66 0.84 -10.98
N PRO A 71 -15.78 1.18 -11.64
CA PRO A 71 -16.39 0.31 -12.65
C PRO A 71 -15.48 0.07 -13.86
N PHE A 72 -14.45 0.90 -14.04
CA PHE A 72 -13.43 0.75 -15.08
C PHE A 72 -12.19 -0.02 -14.63
N TRP A 73 -12.17 -0.49 -13.37
CA TRP A 73 -11.08 -1.31 -12.86
C TRP A 73 -11.08 -2.68 -13.54
N LYS A 74 -9.90 -3.10 -13.96
CA LYS A 74 -9.64 -4.38 -14.59
C LYS A 74 -8.73 -5.21 -13.68
N ALA A 75 -9.33 -6.25 -13.09
CA ALA A 75 -8.67 -7.09 -12.11
C ALA A 75 -7.44 -7.81 -12.70
N ASP A 76 -7.54 -8.26 -13.95
CA ASP A 76 -6.47 -8.91 -14.69
C ASP A 76 -5.27 -7.99 -14.92
N GLU A 77 -5.50 -6.72 -15.27
CA GLU A 77 -4.42 -5.73 -15.48
C GLU A 77 -3.69 -5.40 -14.16
N GLU A 78 -4.41 -5.19 -13.05
CA GLU A 78 -3.78 -4.94 -11.74
C GLU A 78 -3.01 -6.17 -11.25
N ARG A 79 -3.59 -7.36 -11.38
CA ARG A 79 -2.96 -8.65 -11.04
C ARG A 79 -1.64 -8.86 -11.78
N GLN A 80 -1.65 -8.69 -13.11
CA GLN A 80 -0.45 -8.82 -13.93
C GLN A 80 0.61 -7.80 -13.53
N GLY A 81 0.20 -6.57 -13.24
CA GLY A 81 1.10 -5.52 -12.72
C GLY A 81 1.78 -5.93 -11.41
N ILE A 82 1.01 -6.43 -10.45
CA ILE A 82 1.54 -6.88 -9.15
C ILE A 82 2.57 -8.01 -9.33
N PHE A 83 2.26 -9.05 -10.10
CA PHE A 83 3.22 -10.13 -10.35
C PHE A 83 4.50 -9.64 -11.03
N ALA A 84 4.37 -8.79 -12.05
CA ALA A 84 5.51 -8.24 -12.76
C ALA A 84 6.42 -7.42 -11.83
N GLU A 85 5.82 -6.63 -10.93
CA GLU A 85 6.58 -5.84 -9.97
C GLU A 85 7.22 -6.69 -8.86
N LEU A 86 6.55 -7.73 -8.36
CA LEU A 86 7.13 -8.66 -7.38
C LEU A 86 8.35 -9.39 -7.97
N HIS A 87 8.25 -9.88 -9.21
CA HIS A 87 9.39 -10.48 -9.90
C HIS A 87 10.49 -9.45 -10.22
N GLY A 88 10.11 -8.24 -10.64
CA GLY A 88 11.05 -7.14 -10.85
C GLY A 88 11.82 -6.76 -9.58
N ALA A 89 11.20 -6.95 -8.42
CA ALA A 89 11.81 -6.81 -7.09
C ALA A 89 12.65 -8.01 -6.62
N GLY A 90 12.88 -8.99 -7.48
CA GLY A 90 13.71 -10.16 -7.19
C GLY A 90 13.01 -11.26 -6.40
N LEU A 91 11.68 -11.22 -6.24
CA LEU A 91 10.93 -12.34 -5.66
C LEU A 91 10.76 -13.44 -6.71
N SER A 92 11.25 -14.64 -6.38
CA SER A 92 11.11 -15.81 -7.23
C SER A 92 9.72 -16.45 -7.09
N ASP A 93 9.38 -17.33 -8.04
CA ASP A 93 8.18 -18.16 -7.92
C ASP A 93 8.14 -19.02 -6.65
N ALA A 94 9.32 -19.41 -6.14
CA ALA A 94 9.45 -20.17 -4.90
C ALA A 94 9.14 -19.30 -3.68
N ASP A 95 9.61 -18.05 -3.67
CA ASP A 95 9.28 -17.08 -2.61
C ASP A 95 7.79 -16.81 -2.55
N LEU A 96 7.14 -16.70 -3.72
CA LEU A 96 5.69 -16.48 -3.84
C LEU A 96 4.88 -17.74 -3.53
N ALA A 97 5.41 -18.93 -3.78
CA ALA A 97 4.75 -20.19 -3.43
C ALA A 97 4.73 -20.46 -1.92
N GLN A 98 5.74 -19.96 -1.19
CA GLN A 98 5.83 -20.12 0.26
C GLN A 98 5.25 -18.93 1.03
N GLY A 99 5.30 -17.73 0.44
CA GLY A 99 4.78 -16.51 1.04
C GLY A 99 3.38 -16.15 0.56
N ALA A 100 3.01 -14.89 0.82
CA ALA A 100 1.78 -14.29 0.36
C ALA A 100 1.99 -12.80 0.05
N VAL A 101 0.95 -12.12 -0.41
CA VAL A 101 0.88 -10.66 -0.49
C VAL A 101 -0.16 -10.18 0.51
N ALA A 102 0.29 -9.40 1.49
CA ALA A 102 -0.60 -8.66 2.36
C ALA A 102 -1.07 -7.40 1.62
N ILE A 103 -2.39 -7.21 1.58
CA ILE A 103 -3.03 -6.05 0.97
C ILE A 103 -3.69 -5.28 2.09
N GLY A 104 -3.33 -4.02 2.24
CA GLY A 104 -3.79 -3.24 3.38
C GLY A 104 -3.79 -1.75 3.13
N ASN A 105 -4.07 -1.03 4.20
CA ASN A 105 -4.21 0.42 4.21
C ASN A 105 -3.32 1.02 5.28
N VAL A 106 -2.60 2.07 4.91
CA VAL A 106 -1.87 2.92 5.87
C VAL A 106 -2.74 4.09 6.36
N TYR A 107 -3.76 4.46 5.58
CA TYR A 107 -4.79 5.45 5.89
C TYR A 107 -6.17 4.80 5.82
N CYS A 108 -7.10 5.13 6.72
CA CYS A 108 -8.41 4.49 6.76
C CYS A 108 -9.40 4.96 5.71
N CYS A 109 -10.44 4.14 5.65
CA CYS A 109 -11.57 4.05 4.76
C CYS A 109 -12.71 5.01 5.13
N GLY A 110 -13.21 5.74 4.14
CA GLY A 110 -14.47 6.47 4.14
C GLY A 110 -14.74 7.27 2.86
N GLY A 111 -13.95 7.12 1.79
CA GLY A 111 -13.98 8.05 0.65
C GLY A 111 -13.74 7.41 -0.73
N PRO A 112 -14.17 8.07 -1.82
CA PRO A 112 -14.10 7.51 -3.19
C PRO A 112 -12.66 7.27 -3.69
N TYR A 113 -11.65 7.70 -2.95
CA TYR A 113 -10.23 7.58 -3.27
C TYR A 113 -9.47 6.64 -2.32
N GLU A 114 -10.13 5.78 -1.55
CA GLU A 114 -9.42 4.81 -0.71
C GLU A 114 -8.45 3.93 -1.49
N PHE A 115 -8.83 3.56 -2.71
CA PHE A 115 -8.09 2.64 -3.54
C PHE A 115 -6.67 3.11 -3.89
N ILE A 116 -6.39 4.43 -3.84
CA ILE A 116 -5.04 4.95 -4.12
C ILE A 116 -4.07 4.72 -2.95
N TYR A 117 -4.57 4.60 -1.72
CA TYR A 117 -3.72 4.37 -0.53
C TYR A 117 -3.53 2.89 -0.17
N ARG A 118 -3.98 1.99 -1.06
CA ARG A 118 -3.75 0.57 -0.92
C ARG A 118 -2.26 0.30 -1.01
N VAL A 119 -1.74 -0.38 -0.01
CA VAL A 119 -0.36 -0.85 0.02
C VAL A 119 -0.39 -2.36 -0.15
N PHE A 120 0.45 -2.82 -1.06
CA PHE A 120 0.74 -4.23 -1.26
C PHE A 120 2.13 -4.48 -0.69
N ALA A 121 2.28 -5.53 0.11
CA ALA A 121 3.55 -5.92 0.69
C ALA A 121 3.71 -7.44 0.66
N TYR A 122 4.91 -7.90 0.28
CA TYR A 122 5.27 -9.30 0.41
C TYR A 122 5.23 -9.72 1.88
N LEU A 123 4.52 -10.81 2.16
CA LEU A 123 4.38 -11.43 3.45
C LEU A 123 5.18 -12.74 3.46
N PRO A 124 6.35 -12.78 4.13
CA PRO A 124 7.11 -14.02 4.26
C PRO A 124 6.37 -15.05 5.13
N ALA A 125 6.54 -16.34 4.81
CA ALA A 125 5.95 -17.46 5.55
C ALA A 125 6.28 -17.48 7.06
N THR A 126 7.41 -16.86 7.43
CA THR A 126 7.90 -16.80 8.81
C THR A 126 7.15 -15.80 9.69
N VAL A 127 6.25 -14.98 9.11
CA VAL A 127 5.48 -13.97 9.87
C VAL A 127 4.00 -14.33 9.81
N GLU A 128 3.46 -14.79 10.93
CA GLU A 128 2.03 -15.09 11.07
C GLU A 128 1.21 -13.79 11.15
N VAL A 129 0.32 -13.59 10.19
CA VAL A 129 -0.54 -12.40 10.05
C VAL A 129 -1.94 -12.84 9.65
N HIS A 130 -2.96 -12.20 10.23
CA HIS A 130 -4.36 -12.38 9.85
C HIS A 130 -4.97 -11.09 9.30
N GLU A 131 -6.15 -11.19 8.68
CA GLU A 131 -6.94 -10.02 8.35
C GLU A 131 -7.19 -9.14 9.58
N TYR A 132 -7.15 -7.83 9.37
CA TYR A 132 -7.28 -6.76 10.38
C TYR A 132 -6.13 -6.60 11.37
N ASP A 133 -5.14 -7.49 11.37
CA ASP A 133 -3.90 -7.27 12.13
C ASP A 133 -3.21 -5.99 11.66
N THR A 134 -2.49 -5.35 12.59
CA THR A 134 -1.60 -4.24 12.27
C THR A 134 -0.20 -4.79 12.06
N VAL A 135 0.38 -4.50 10.90
CA VAL A 135 1.72 -4.95 10.55
C VAL A 135 2.66 -3.78 10.31
N GLU A 136 3.94 -4.03 10.53
CA GLU A 136 5.02 -3.15 10.13
C GLU A 136 5.41 -3.53 8.70
N VAL A 137 5.36 -2.53 7.80
CA VAL A 137 5.77 -2.68 6.41
C VAL A 137 7.01 -1.85 6.19
N ARG A 138 8.09 -2.49 5.76
CA ARG A 138 9.26 -1.81 5.23
C ARG A 138 9.00 -1.45 3.78
N LEU A 139 9.10 -0.18 3.46
CA LEU A 139 8.94 0.31 2.11
C LEU A 139 10.11 -0.12 1.24
N GLY A 140 9.76 -0.64 0.08
CA GLY A 140 10.69 -1.06 -0.94
C GLY A 140 11.29 0.12 -1.71
N ARG A 141 11.78 -0.19 -2.91
CA ARG A 141 12.46 0.74 -3.79
C ARG A 141 12.04 0.47 -5.22
N GLU A 142 11.59 1.50 -5.94
CA GLU A 142 11.39 1.42 -7.38
C GLU A 142 12.72 1.17 -8.11
N PRO A 143 12.72 0.43 -9.23
CA PRO A 143 13.93 0.22 -10.02
C PRO A 143 14.46 1.57 -10.51
N GLY A 144 15.77 1.78 -10.39
CA GLY A 144 16.39 3.02 -10.85
C GLY A 144 17.91 2.94 -10.95
N LYS A 145 18.55 4.07 -11.26
CA LYS A 145 20.03 4.15 -11.37
C LYS A 145 20.75 3.76 -10.08
N ALA A 146 20.06 3.80 -8.94
CA ALA A 146 20.60 3.54 -7.61
C ALA A 146 20.49 2.07 -7.15
N GLY A 147 19.97 1.15 -7.98
CA GLY A 147 19.94 -0.27 -7.65
C GLY A 147 18.72 -1.02 -8.20
N ALA A 148 18.68 -2.32 -7.90
CA ALA A 148 17.54 -3.18 -8.19
C ALA A 148 16.28 -2.71 -7.45
N ALA A 149 15.12 -3.08 -7.99
CA ALA A 149 13.86 -2.86 -7.31
C ALA A 149 13.77 -3.73 -6.05
N GLU A 150 13.03 -3.26 -5.07
CA GLU A 150 12.70 -3.99 -3.86
C GLU A 150 11.20 -3.83 -3.59
N ALA A 151 10.51 -4.92 -3.29
CA ALA A 151 9.10 -4.88 -2.94
C ALA A 151 8.95 -4.38 -1.51
N ASN A 152 7.83 -3.70 -1.22
CA ASN A 152 7.38 -3.54 0.15
C ASN A 152 7.32 -4.91 0.84
N ARG A 153 7.73 -4.98 2.10
CA ARG A 153 7.81 -6.24 2.84
C ARG A 153 7.25 -6.08 4.25
N VAL A 154 6.40 -7.02 4.66
CA VAL A 154 5.99 -7.15 6.05
C VAL A 154 7.19 -7.65 6.86
N THR A 155 7.61 -6.88 7.86
CA THR A 155 8.74 -7.24 8.73
C THR A 155 8.26 -7.97 9.99
N ARG A 156 7.11 -7.58 10.53
CA ARG A 156 6.48 -8.20 11.70
C ARG A 156 5.03 -7.80 11.86
N ARG A 157 4.30 -8.58 12.65
CA ARG A 157 3.02 -8.18 13.24
C ARG A 157 3.28 -7.24 14.43
N VAL A 158 2.63 -6.08 14.44
CA VAL A 158 2.72 -5.09 15.53
C VAL A 158 1.59 -5.31 16.53
N HIS A 159 0.38 -5.57 16.05
CA HIS A 159 -0.79 -5.81 16.90
C HIS A 159 -1.69 -6.83 16.23
N ARG A 160 -2.24 -7.74 17.04
CA ARG A 160 -3.25 -8.69 16.59
C ARG A 160 -4.64 -8.12 16.82
N TYR A 161 -5.50 -8.19 15.82
CA TYR A 161 -6.82 -7.58 15.87
C TYR A 161 -7.62 -8.04 17.11
N LYS A 162 -8.15 -7.07 17.87
CA LYS A 162 -8.93 -7.29 19.11
C LYS A 162 -8.14 -8.01 20.22
N GLN A 163 -6.80 -7.97 20.22
CA GLN A 163 -5.98 -8.55 21.29
C GLN A 163 -4.95 -7.55 21.85
N PRO A 164 -4.67 -7.55 23.17
CA PRO A 164 -3.55 -6.78 23.75
C PRO A 164 -2.20 -7.26 23.17
N PRO A 165 -1.10 -6.47 23.20
CA PRO A 165 -0.74 -5.46 24.21
C PRO A 165 -1.07 -4.00 23.86
N TYR A 166 -1.35 -3.70 22.60
CA TYR A 166 -1.69 -2.34 22.18
C TYR A 166 -3.20 -2.21 21.98
N ASN A 167 -3.82 -1.14 22.48
CA ASN A 167 -5.16 -0.79 22.07
C ASN A 167 -5.05 0.06 20.81
N CYS A 168 -5.36 -0.53 19.65
CA CYS A 168 -5.38 0.20 18.38
C CYS A 168 -6.78 0.75 18.11
N ALA A 169 -6.87 2.04 17.76
CA ALA A 169 -8.10 2.70 17.37
C ALA A 169 -7.84 3.62 16.17
N TRP A 170 -8.80 3.68 15.26
CA TRP A 170 -8.76 4.64 14.18
C TRP A 170 -9.12 6.03 14.69
N GLN A 171 -8.30 7.03 14.36
CA GLN A 171 -8.50 8.42 14.80
C GLN A 171 -8.60 9.36 13.59
N PRO A 172 -9.67 10.18 13.44
CA PRO A 172 -10.82 10.25 14.35
C PRO A 172 -11.69 8.97 14.27
N ASP A 173 -12.49 8.71 15.30
CA ASP A 173 -13.28 7.47 15.37
C ASP A 173 -14.42 7.40 14.33
N ASN A 174 -14.87 8.53 13.78
CA ASN A 174 -15.92 8.54 12.76
C ASN A 174 -15.48 7.74 11.49
N PRO A 175 -16.15 6.63 11.15
CA PRO A 175 -15.77 5.75 10.04
C PRO A 175 -16.01 6.35 8.66
N GLN A 176 -16.63 7.53 8.55
CA GLN A 176 -16.81 8.22 7.26
C GLN A 176 -15.62 9.12 6.89
N TYR A 177 -14.64 9.28 7.79
CA TYR A 177 -13.48 10.11 7.47
C TYR A 177 -12.44 9.37 6.64
N TRP A 178 -12.10 9.97 5.52
CA TRP A 178 -11.12 9.51 4.51
C TRP A 178 -9.65 9.44 4.95
N THR A 179 -9.28 10.01 6.09
CA THR A 179 -7.89 10.09 6.54
C THR A 179 -7.72 9.73 8.01
N ARG A 180 -8.47 8.71 8.45
CA ARG A 180 -8.26 8.21 9.81
C ARG A 180 -6.94 7.46 9.85
N ILE A 181 -6.30 7.50 10.99
CA ILE A 181 -4.98 6.93 11.21
C ILE A 181 -5.13 5.91 12.29
N LEU A 182 -4.54 4.73 12.08
CA LEU A 182 -4.54 3.74 13.13
C LEU A 182 -3.56 4.20 14.20
N TYR A 183 -4.10 4.65 15.32
CA TYR A 183 -3.34 4.94 16.52
C TYR A 183 -3.28 3.67 17.34
N CYS A 184 -2.10 3.29 17.81
CA CYS A 184 -1.94 2.26 18.83
C CYS A 184 -1.18 2.88 20.00
N ASP A 185 -1.58 2.54 21.22
CA ASP A 185 -0.81 2.92 22.41
C ASP A 185 0.64 2.42 22.30
N GLY A 186 1.60 3.05 22.98
CA GLY A 186 3.00 2.57 23.03
C GLY A 186 3.84 2.80 21.76
N LEU A 187 3.24 3.24 20.64
CA LEU A 187 3.98 3.43 19.38
C LEU A 187 5.08 4.50 19.50
N LYS A 188 4.85 5.59 20.24
CA LYS A 188 5.86 6.65 20.38
C LYS A 188 7.08 6.16 21.15
N GLU A 189 6.84 5.40 22.20
CA GLU A 189 7.84 4.77 23.06
C GLU A 189 8.68 3.78 22.25
N ASP A 190 8.06 3.08 21.31
CA ASP A 190 8.74 2.22 20.34
C ASP A 190 9.50 3.00 19.26
N GLY A 191 9.49 4.34 19.28
CA GLY A 191 10.21 5.20 18.34
C GLY A 191 9.44 5.53 17.06
N TRP A 192 8.13 5.25 16.99
CA TRP A 192 7.31 5.70 15.87
C TRP A 192 7.03 7.20 15.96
N ALA A 193 7.18 7.89 14.84
CA ALA A 193 6.84 9.30 14.72
C ALA A 193 5.56 9.49 13.91
N LEU A 194 4.69 10.38 14.40
CA LEU A 194 3.55 10.85 13.62
C LEU A 194 4.08 11.79 12.53
N TYR A 195 4.10 11.33 11.29
CA TYR A 195 4.44 12.14 10.13
C TYR A 195 3.24 12.97 9.70
N ARG A 196 3.46 14.27 9.51
CA ARG A 196 2.48 15.19 8.93
C ARG A 196 3.05 15.74 7.62
N PRO A 197 2.59 15.28 6.43
CA PRO A 197 3.06 15.83 5.17
C PRO A 197 2.66 17.31 5.05
N LEU A 198 3.62 18.17 4.71
CA LEU A 198 3.47 19.63 4.65
C LEU A 198 2.35 20.11 3.69
N TRP A 199 1.97 19.27 2.74
CA TRP A 199 1.03 19.60 1.65
C TRP A 199 -0.39 19.08 1.89
N ARG A 200 -0.63 18.35 2.99
CA ARG A 200 -1.94 17.78 3.30
C ARG A 200 -2.20 17.91 4.80
N GLU A 201 -3.08 18.85 5.15
CA GLU A 201 -3.63 19.01 6.51
C GLU A 201 -4.17 17.70 7.09
N TYR A 202 -4.53 16.74 6.23
CA TYR A 202 -5.23 15.51 6.60
C TYR A 202 -4.39 14.23 6.48
N GLY A 203 -3.14 14.27 6.03
CA GLY A 203 -2.38 13.05 5.68
C GLY A 203 -1.48 12.46 6.77
N HIS A 204 -1.86 12.46 8.06
CA HIS A 204 -0.90 11.98 9.07
C HIS A 204 -0.79 10.45 9.10
N THR A 205 0.40 9.93 9.36
CA THR A 205 0.69 8.49 9.37
C THR A 205 1.79 8.20 10.37
N TRP A 206 1.86 6.98 10.86
CA TRP A 206 3.05 6.52 11.59
C TRP A 206 4.16 6.16 10.63
N ARG A 207 5.37 6.61 10.95
CA ARG A 207 6.58 6.14 10.29
C ARG A 207 7.75 6.00 11.25
N LYS A 208 8.67 5.11 10.92
CA LYS A 208 10.05 5.15 11.41
C LYS A 208 10.97 5.32 10.21
N LEU A 209 11.80 6.35 10.26
CA LEU A 209 12.81 6.55 9.24
C LEU A 209 13.91 5.49 9.43
N PRO A 210 14.56 5.06 8.33
CA PRO A 210 15.74 4.24 8.47
C PRO A 210 16.79 4.99 9.31
N PRO A 211 17.64 4.28 10.08
CA PRO A 211 18.76 4.89 10.77
C PRO A 211 19.55 5.75 9.77
N GLY A 212 19.84 6.99 10.14
CA GLY A 212 20.61 7.90 9.28
C GLY A 212 22.01 7.34 9.01
N PRO A 213 22.70 7.81 7.95
CA PRO A 213 24.09 7.42 7.72
C PRO A 213 24.92 7.74 8.96
N GLY A 214 25.35 6.70 9.70
CA GLY A 214 26.10 6.82 10.95
C GLY A 214 25.42 6.25 12.20
N ALA A 215 24.14 5.84 12.14
CA ALA A 215 23.51 5.11 13.24
C ALA A 215 23.82 3.60 13.11
N HIS A 216 24.62 3.07 14.04
CA HIS A 216 24.85 1.63 14.15
C HIS A 216 23.51 0.91 14.37
N GLN A 217 23.14 0.03 13.44
CA GLN A 217 22.08 -0.95 13.72
C GLN A 217 22.65 -1.98 14.70
N PRO A 218 21.91 -2.39 15.74
CA PRO A 218 22.25 -3.60 16.45
C PRO A 218 22.19 -4.76 15.44
N GLU A 219 23.29 -5.52 15.32
CA GLU A 219 23.28 -6.78 14.57
C GLU A 219 22.25 -7.74 15.18
N PRO A 220 21.59 -8.57 14.34
CA PRO A 220 20.57 -9.53 14.79
C PRO A 220 21.13 -10.59 15.75
#